data_AF-A0A2H2Z2J7-F1
#
_entry.id   AF-A0A2H2Z2J7-F1
#
_cell.length_a   1.000
_cell.length_b   1.000
_cell.length_c   1.000
_cell.angle_alpha   90.00
_cell.angle_beta   90.00
_cell.angle_gamma   90.00
#
_symmetry.space_group_name_H-M   'P 1'
#
loop_
_entity.id
_entity.type
_entity.pdbx_description
1 polymer ?
#
loop_
_entity_poly.entity_id
_entity_poly.type
_entity_poly.pdbx_seq_one_letter_code
_entity_poly.pdbx_strand_id
1 'polypeptide(L)'
;MADMPIVQRFIHCDTTWVTESFTINSPHMRKILLQVLSNYQDLDLELENWTFRPPYIPLVHRWQRLQDFCKETADEALSKAGQEMIDFLLPIVGPSVNSLAQTRLTGKVKFDSLWQIFPPGELVMSQMYGQDTICRVLKHQLIGKSYASRGVWVIDMEYVDWNGDQCGYLTMKTKISGYEGYARAHQLPTWPIAYANDTEAIKAKMIARGRQFEELRTYHFMQYEGRKIASGRAVVDAFAYYASCKVVKPHLRPFESNTEKPDSDSNDEDGYKVRRRRRDSDASNSTSFSSEDSADADEHKLTVKTRETKLERKEDLRPLTDEQCILTTPWIHGFDLKAKEWAIFLVEEMKDIIWNDDAFSNLVLPGDEKELAWSFIENKNLANSDFDDFVTDKGRGIIILMFGPPGVGKKFTAEAVAEKGRVPLYAMSAGALGTKPHESLELCRLWNAMILLDEADVFLSARKEDTLARNELVSIFLTKLEYYQGILFLTTNRAASLDHAFQSRVDLFLPYSDLTTAARRKVPELHYAGWWRGEV
;
A
#
# COMPACT_ATOMS: atom_id res chain seq x y z
N MET A 1 13.48 -31.88 46.91
CA MET A 1 13.26 -31.56 45.48
C MET A 1 13.85 -30.21 45.07
N ALA A 2 14.14 -29.28 46.00
CA ALA A 2 14.66 -27.93 45.69
C ALA A 2 16.15 -27.87 45.24
N ASP A 3 16.85 -28.99 45.16
CA ASP A 3 18.31 -29.04 44.94
C ASP A 3 18.72 -29.68 43.60
N MET A 4 17.76 -30.08 42.77
CA MET A 4 18.07 -30.69 41.46
C MET A 4 18.16 -29.60 40.38
N PRO A 5 19.32 -29.45 39.69
CA PRO A 5 19.54 -28.39 38.72
C PRO A 5 18.61 -28.48 37.51
N ILE A 6 18.23 -29.70 37.13
CA ILE A 6 17.28 -30.01 36.05
C ILE A 6 16.31 -31.08 36.54
N VAL A 7 15.02 -30.89 36.28
CA VAL A 7 13.96 -31.88 36.56
C VAL A 7 13.40 -32.37 35.23
N GLN A 8 13.53 -33.66 34.94
CA GLN A 8 13.07 -34.27 33.70
C GLN A 8 11.83 -35.12 33.96
N ARG A 9 10.78 -34.91 33.14
CA ARG A 9 9.56 -35.72 33.15
C ARG A 9 9.59 -36.67 31.95
N PHE A 10 9.34 -37.94 32.22
CA PHE A 10 9.25 -38.97 31.19
C PHE A 10 7.81 -39.44 31.00
N ILE A 11 7.47 -39.75 29.76
CA ILE A 11 6.24 -40.45 29.40
C ILE A 11 6.61 -41.79 28.73
N HIS A 12 5.82 -42.82 29.00
CA HIS A 12 6.00 -44.12 28.37
C HIS A 12 5.19 -44.16 27.07
N CYS A 13 5.87 -44.14 25.93
CA CYS A 13 5.25 -44.25 24.61
C CYS A 13 5.69 -45.55 23.95
N ASP A 14 4.70 -46.34 23.52
CA ASP A 14 4.84 -47.69 22.96
C ASP A 14 5.65 -48.62 23.87
N THR A 15 6.97 -48.67 23.69
CA THR A 15 7.91 -49.54 24.43
C THR A 15 9.10 -48.79 25.02
N THR A 16 9.11 -47.46 24.97
CA THR A 16 10.27 -46.64 25.40
C THR A 16 9.86 -45.46 26.26
N TRP A 17 10.72 -45.11 27.22
CA TRP A 17 10.60 -43.88 27.98
C TRP A 17 11.14 -42.72 27.15
N VAL A 18 10.29 -41.73 26.88
CA VAL A 18 10.63 -40.53 26.14
C VAL A 18 10.50 -39.33 27.06
N THR A 19 11.35 -38.33 26.88
CA THR A 19 11.23 -37.07 27.64
C THR A 19 10.01 -36.31 27.17
N GLU A 20 9.02 -36.14 28.05
CA GLU A 20 7.83 -35.32 27.80
C GLU A 20 8.13 -33.84 27.99
N SER A 21 8.90 -33.51 29.03
CA SER A 21 9.36 -32.15 29.31
C SER A 21 10.56 -32.17 30.25
N PHE A 22 11.27 -31.06 30.32
CA PHE A 22 12.23 -30.81 31.39
C PHE A 22 12.17 -29.36 31.85
N THR A 23 12.46 -29.16 33.14
CA THR A 23 12.43 -27.87 33.82
C THR A 23 13.84 -27.56 34.34
N ILE A 24 14.33 -26.36 34.03
CA ILE A 24 15.65 -25.90 34.48
C ILE A 24 15.50 -25.07 35.75
N ASN A 25 16.13 -25.50 36.84
CA ASN A 25 16.09 -24.82 38.14
C ASN A 25 17.40 -24.12 38.50
N SER A 26 18.52 -24.54 37.92
CA SER A 26 19.83 -23.93 38.18
C SER A 26 19.84 -22.44 37.80
N PRO A 27 20.12 -21.51 38.74
CA PRO A 27 20.18 -20.08 38.46
C PRO A 27 21.20 -19.71 37.36
N HIS A 28 22.34 -20.41 37.35
CA HIS A 28 23.38 -20.23 36.34
C HIS A 28 22.87 -20.61 34.95
N MET A 29 22.23 -21.78 34.81
CA MET A 29 21.66 -22.23 33.52
C MET A 29 20.54 -21.29 33.04
N ARG A 30 19.70 -20.80 33.96
CA ARG A 30 18.67 -19.80 33.66
C ARG A 30 19.25 -18.50 33.11
N LYS A 31 20.33 -18.00 33.72
CA LYS A 31 21.05 -16.81 33.23
C LYS A 31 21.59 -16.99 31.81
N ILE A 32 22.13 -18.17 31.51
CA ILE A 32 22.60 -18.51 30.15
C ILE A 32 21.43 -18.49 29.16
N LEU A 33 20.31 -19.13 29.49
CA LEU A 33 19.15 -19.20 28.61
C LEU A 33 18.52 -17.85 28.32
N LEU A 34 18.49 -16.93 29.29
CA LEU A 34 18.03 -15.55 29.05
C LEU A 34 18.86 -14.84 27.97
N GLN A 35 20.16 -15.09 27.93
CA GLN A 35 21.06 -14.47 26.95
C GLN A 35 20.99 -15.20 25.60
N VAL A 36 21.00 -16.53 25.60
CA VAL A 36 21.00 -17.35 24.37
C VAL A 36 19.66 -17.28 23.63
N LEU A 37 18.55 -17.32 24.36
CA LEU A 37 17.18 -17.26 23.83
C LEU A 37 16.62 -15.83 23.82
N SER A 38 17.48 -14.82 24.00
CA SER A 38 17.07 -13.41 23.90
C SER A 38 16.41 -13.13 22.54
N ASN A 39 15.36 -12.30 22.57
CA ASN A 39 14.59 -11.88 21.38
C ASN A 39 14.00 -13.06 20.57
N TYR A 40 13.72 -14.19 21.24
CA TYR A 40 12.99 -15.28 20.61
C TYR A 40 11.49 -14.99 20.66
N GLN A 41 10.85 -14.88 19.50
CA GLN A 41 9.43 -14.51 19.39
C GLN A 41 8.52 -15.47 20.18
N ASP A 42 7.54 -14.90 20.88
CA ASP A 42 6.51 -15.61 21.66
C ASP A 42 7.08 -16.55 22.75
N LEU A 43 8.30 -16.30 23.26
CA LEU A 43 8.92 -17.05 24.35
C LEU A 43 9.15 -16.18 25.58
N ASP A 44 8.44 -16.50 26.66
CA ASP A 44 8.69 -15.96 27.99
C ASP A 44 9.09 -17.10 28.93
N LEU A 45 10.37 -17.13 29.32
CA LEU A 45 10.92 -18.22 30.12
C LEU A 45 10.35 -18.26 31.55
N GLU A 46 9.90 -17.12 32.09
CA GLU A 46 9.31 -17.05 33.43
C GLU A 46 7.88 -17.57 33.42
N LEU A 47 7.06 -17.12 32.47
CA LEU A 47 5.68 -17.60 32.30
C LEU A 47 5.64 -19.08 31.93
N GLU A 48 6.62 -19.56 31.16
CA GLU A 48 6.79 -20.99 30.84
C GLU A 48 7.38 -21.82 31.99
N ASN A 49 7.64 -21.20 33.14
CA ASN A 49 8.26 -21.83 34.30
C ASN A 49 9.55 -22.60 33.93
N TRP A 50 10.34 -22.07 33.00
CA TRP A 50 11.59 -22.69 32.51
C TRP A 50 11.43 -24.12 32.01
N THR A 51 10.22 -24.47 31.55
CA THR A 51 9.86 -25.83 31.14
C THR A 51 9.79 -25.94 29.63
N PHE A 52 10.62 -26.81 29.07
CA PHE A 52 10.68 -27.04 27.63
C PHE A 52 9.99 -28.35 27.27
N ARG A 53 9.31 -28.36 26.12
CA ARG A 53 8.57 -29.51 25.59
C ARG A 53 9.00 -29.83 24.16
N PRO A 54 8.87 -31.10 23.70
CA PRO A 54 9.11 -31.46 22.31
C PRO A 54 8.32 -30.56 21.34
N PRO A 55 8.93 -30.14 20.22
CA PRO A 55 10.23 -30.58 19.71
C PRO A 55 11.41 -29.70 20.17
N TYR A 56 11.28 -28.99 21.30
CA TYR A 56 12.34 -28.17 21.92
C TYR A 56 12.86 -27.06 21.01
N ILE A 57 11.92 -26.41 20.30
CA ILE A 57 12.17 -25.52 19.16
C ILE A 57 13.23 -24.44 19.45
N PRO A 58 13.12 -23.63 20.53
CA PRO A 58 14.06 -22.53 20.74
C PRO A 58 15.50 -23.01 20.95
N LEU A 59 15.66 -24.15 21.63
CA LEU A 59 16.96 -24.74 21.91
C LEU A 59 17.62 -25.32 20.66
N VAL A 60 16.84 -25.95 19.78
CA VAL A 60 17.36 -26.46 18.50
C VAL A 60 17.80 -25.31 17.60
N HIS A 61 17.01 -24.24 17.51
CA HIS A 61 17.34 -23.07 16.69
C HIS A 61 18.58 -22.32 17.18
N ARG A 62 18.72 -22.14 18.50
CA ARG A 62 19.82 -21.41 19.12
C ARG A 62 20.93 -22.34 19.64
N TRP A 63 20.97 -23.59 19.18
CA TRP A 63 21.94 -24.59 19.67
C TRP A 63 23.40 -24.13 19.47
N GLN A 64 23.73 -23.60 18.29
CA GLN A 64 25.07 -23.08 18.01
C GLN A 64 25.41 -21.91 18.94
N ARG A 65 24.47 -20.97 19.13
CA ARG A 65 24.64 -19.83 20.05
C ARG A 65 24.87 -20.27 21.49
N LEU A 66 24.21 -21.35 21.94
CA LEU A 66 24.46 -21.94 23.25
C LEU A 66 25.89 -22.48 23.37
N GLN A 67 26.36 -23.20 22.36
CA GLN A 67 27.71 -23.75 22.34
C GLN A 67 28.77 -22.65 22.32
N ASP A 68 28.58 -21.63 21.50
CA ASP A 68 29.52 -20.51 21.37
C ASP A 68 29.58 -19.71 22.67
N PHE A 69 28.42 -19.44 23.29
CA PHE A 69 28.35 -18.79 24.60
C PHE A 69 29.18 -19.52 25.68
N CYS A 70 29.08 -20.85 25.74
CA CYS A 70 29.80 -21.63 26.75
C CYS A 70 31.32 -21.64 26.53
N LYS A 71 31.77 -21.47 25.28
CA LYS A 71 33.20 -21.38 24.91
C LYS A 71 33.78 -19.99 25.13
N GLU A 72 32.98 -18.95 24.89
CA GLU A 72 33.42 -17.55 24.89
C GLU A 72 33.28 -16.87 26.26
N THR A 73 32.42 -17.39 27.14
CA THR A 73 32.21 -16.79 28.46
C THR A 73 33.48 -16.86 29.33
N ALA A 74 33.87 -15.72 29.90
CA ALA A 74 34.98 -15.62 30.85
C ALA A 74 34.61 -16.10 32.27
N ASP A 75 33.30 -16.24 32.55
CA ASP A 75 32.80 -16.72 33.84
C ASP A 75 32.86 -18.26 33.89
N GLU A 76 33.81 -18.79 34.65
CA GLU A 76 34.04 -20.22 34.79
C GLU A 76 32.81 -20.97 35.35
N ALA A 77 32.03 -20.35 36.23
CA ALA A 77 30.83 -20.96 36.79
C ALA A 77 29.71 -21.08 35.73
N LEU A 78 29.55 -20.06 34.88
CA LEU A 78 28.60 -20.11 33.76
C LEU A 78 29.08 -21.08 32.66
N SER A 79 30.38 -21.12 32.37
CA SER A 79 30.92 -22.08 31.39
C SER A 79 30.66 -23.52 31.84
N LYS A 80 30.95 -23.84 33.12
CA LYS A 80 30.70 -25.16 33.69
C LYS A 80 29.22 -25.52 33.69
N ALA A 81 28.35 -24.64 34.18
CA ALA A 81 26.91 -24.87 34.19
C ALA A 81 26.34 -25.01 32.77
N GLY A 82 26.89 -24.26 31.80
CA GLY A 82 26.54 -24.35 30.39
C GLY A 82 26.93 -25.70 29.78
N GLN A 83 28.13 -26.20 30.09
CA GLN A 83 28.58 -27.51 29.62
C GLN A 83 27.74 -28.64 30.21
N GLU A 84 27.44 -28.61 31.50
CA GLU A 84 26.54 -29.58 32.15
C GLU A 84 25.14 -29.58 31.50
N MET A 85 24.63 -28.39 31.14
CA MET A 85 23.37 -28.25 30.42
C MET A 85 23.45 -28.81 29.00
N ILE A 86 24.52 -28.55 28.26
CA ILE A 86 24.75 -29.10 26.91
C ILE A 86 24.80 -30.63 26.97
N ASP A 87 25.55 -31.20 27.92
CA ASP A 87 25.69 -32.65 28.08
C ASP A 87 24.34 -33.32 28.36
N PHE A 88 23.49 -32.69 29.18
CA PHE A 88 22.12 -33.13 29.41
C PHE A 88 21.23 -33.02 28.17
N LEU A 89 21.30 -31.89 27.45
CA LEU A 89 20.44 -31.62 26.30
C LEU A 89 20.83 -32.44 25.07
N LEU A 90 22.11 -32.76 24.89
CA LEU A 90 22.65 -33.44 23.71
C LEU A 90 21.88 -34.71 23.33
N PRO A 91 21.57 -35.67 24.22
CA PRO A 91 20.75 -36.83 23.85
C PRO A 91 19.30 -36.48 23.49
N ILE A 92 18.75 -35.37 24.01
CA ILE A 92 17.35 -34.96 23.80
C ILE A 92 17.18 -34.21 22.48
N VAL A 93 18.03 -33.20 22.23
CA VAL A 93 17.91 -32.33 21.05
C VAL A 93 18.87 -32.71 19.93
N GLY A 94 19.89 -33.53 20.21
CA GLY A 94 20.92 -33.96 19.26
C GLY A 94 20.37 -34.53 17.95
N PRO A 95 19.34 -35.41 17.95
CA PRO A 95 18.73 -35.88 16.71
C PRO A 95 18.18 -34.74 15.83
N SER A 96 17.52 -33.75 16.44
CA SER A 96 16.98 -32.58 15.74
C SER A 96 18.09 -31.63 15.26
N VAL A 97 19.12 -31.42 16.08
CA VAL A 97 20.30 -30.61 15.71
C VAL A 97 21.05 -31.23 14.55
N ASN A 98 21.28 -32.55 14.58
CA ASN A 98 21.91 -33.30 13.50
C ASN A 98 21.07 -33.25 12.22
N SER A 99 19.74 -33.38 12.33
CA SER A 99 18.81 -33.21 11.21
C SER A 99 18.94 -31.82 10.57
N LEU A 100 19.00 -30.75 11.37
CA LEU A 100 19.19 -29.39 10.87
C LEU A 100 20.56 -29.21 10.22
N ALA A 101 21.63 -29.75 10.81
CA ALA A 101 22.98 -29.72 10.23
C ALA A 101 23.02 -30.44 8.86
N GLN A 102 22.39 -31.62 8.75
CA GLN A 102 22.26 -32.33 7.48
C GLN A 102 21.42 -31.55 6.46
N THR A 103 20.37 -30.86 6.91
CA THR A 103 19.56 -30.01 6.03
C THR A 103 20.37 -28.83 5.48
N ARG A 104 21.19 -28.19 6.33
CA ARG A 104 22.12 -27.12 5.92
C ARG A 104 23.15 -27.59 4.89
N LEU A 105 23.71 -28.79 5.09
CA LEU A 105 24.70 -29.37 4.17
C LEU A 105 24.11 -29.80 2.84
N THR A 106 22.93 -30.43 2.85
CA THR A 106 22.34 -31.04 1.65
C THR A 106 21.37 -30.13 0.90
N GLY A 107 20.90 -29.06 1.53
CA GLY A 107 19.82 -28.21 1.05
C GLY A 107 18.47 -28.94 0.94
N LYS A 108 18.33 -30.10 1.58
CA LYS A 108 17.14 -30.97 1.49
C LYS A 108 16.48 -31.13 2.86
N VAL A 109 15.17 -30.92 2.92
CA VAL A 109 14.40 -30.92 4.16
C VAL A 109 13.20 -31.86 4.06
N LYS A 110 12.89 -32.56 5.16
CA LYS A 110 11.65 -33.34 5.31
C LYS A 110 10.52 -32.45 5.78
N PHE A 111 9.29 -32.79 5.41
CA PHE A 111 8.11 -32.01 5.80
C PHE A 111 7.96 -31.85 7.33
N ASP A 112 8.15 -32.92 8.11
CA ASP A 112 8.05 -32.88 9.58
C ASP A 112 9.17 -32.06 10.24
N SER A 113 10.26 -31.78 9.51
CA SER A 113 11.43 -31.03 9.98
C SER A 113 11.44 -29.57 9.50
N LEU A 114 10.40 -29.10 8.80
CA LEU A 114 10.37 -27.75 8.24
C LEU A 114 10.54 -26.65 9.30
N TRP A 115 10.01 -26.84 10.50
CA TRP A 115 10.19 -25.88 11.59
C TRP A 115 11.67 -25.56 11.86
N GLN A 116 12.59 -26.52 11.68
CA GLN A 116 14.02 -26.37 11.96
C GLN A 116 14.70 -25.30 11.10
N ILE A 117 14.15 -25.02 9.91
CA ILE A 117 14.72 -24.05 8.97
C ILE A 117 14.03 -22.68 9.04
N PHE A 118 12.99 -22.49 9.84
CA PHE A 118 12.30 -21.21 9.99
C PHE A 118 12.41 -20.64 11.41
N PRO A 119 13.62 -20.42 11.95
CA PRO A 119 13.76 -19.75 13.24
C PRO A 119 13.20 -18.32 13.18
N PRO A 120 12.48 -17.85 14.23
CA PRO A 120 12.04 -16.47 14.35
C PRO A 120 13.20 -15.47 14.24
N GLY A 121 12.94 -14.35 13.56
CA GLY A 121 13.91 -13.29 13.32
C GLY A 121 14.79 -13.48 12.08
N GLU A 122 14.86 -14.68 11.51
CA GLU A 122 15.64 -14.91 10.29
C GLU A 122 14.94 -14.41 9.02
N LEU A 123 15.76 -14.11 8.02
CA LEU A 123 15.32 -13.63 6.72
C LEU A 123 14.97 -14.81 5.78
N VAL A 124 13.82 -14.69 5.14
CA VAL A 124 13.31 -15.67 4.18
C VAL A 124 12.94 -14.99 2.87
N MET A 125 13.18 -15.70 1.78
CA MET A 125 12.69 -15.36 0.45
C MET A 125 11.24 -15.84 0.31
N SER A 126 10.35 -14.94 -0.08
CA SER A 126 8.95 -15.22 -0.40
C SER A 126 8.53 -14.49 -1.67
N GLN A 127 7.27 -14.63 -2.07
CA GLN A 127 6.71 -13.97 -3.24
C GLN A 127 5.42 -13.22 -2.90
N MET A 128 5.35 -11.94 -3.26
CA MET A 128 4.14 -11.13 -3.24
C MET A 128 3.67 -10.88 -4.66
N TYR A 129 2.51 -11.42 -5.04
CA TYR A 129 1.94 -11.28 -6.40
C TYR A 129 2.93 -11.66 -7.53
N GLY A 130 3.76 -12.68 -7.29
CA GLY A 130 4.75 -13.18 -8.25
C GLY A 130 6.08 -12.41 -8.28
N GLN A 131 6.26 -11.43 -7.39
CA GLN A 131 7.54 -10.72 -7.22
C GLN A 131 8.26 -11.20 -5.97
N ASP A 132 9.54 -11.53 -6.13
CA ASP A 132 10.38 -12.00 -5.03
C ASP A 132 10.58 -10.89 -3.99
N THR A 133 10.46 -11.22 -2.71
CA THR A 133 10.65 -10.28 -1.61
C THR A 133 11.18 -10.95 -0.36
N ILE A 134 12.06 -10.26 0.37
CA ILE A 134 12.55 -10.75 1.64
C ILE A 134 11.54 -10.37 2.72
N CYS A 135 11.22 -11.34 3.57
CA CYS A 135 10.43 -11.15 4.78
C CYS A 135 11.23 -11.64 5.99
N ARG A 136 10.82 -11.21 7.19
CA ARG A 136 11.39 -11.71 8.44
C ARG A 136 10.41 -12.69 9.09
N VAL A 137 10.89 -13.86 9.51
CA VAL A 137 10.04 -14.88 10.14
C VAL A 137 9.60 -14.40 11.52
N LEU A 138 8.29 -14.44 11.79
CA LEU A 138 7.76 -14.23 13.14
C LEU A 138 7.57 -15.57 13.85
N LYS A 139 6.79 -16.46 13.24
CA LYS A 139 6.49 -17.77 13.83
C LYS A 139 6.04 -18.77 12.78
N HIS A 140 5.96 -20.02 13.20
CA HIS A 140 5.49 -21.12 12.37
C HIS A 140 4.57 -22.04 13.17
N GLN A 141 3.57 -22.59 12.50
CA GLN A 141 2.63 -23.53 13.12
C GLN A 141 2.20 -24.61 12.14
N LEU A 142 2.02 -25.83 12.63
CA LEU A 142 1.50 -26.95 11.85
C LEU A 142 0.00 -27.09 12.14
N ILE A 143 -0.83 -26.92 11.12
CA ILE A 143 -2.30 -27.02 11.24
C ILE A 143 -2.85 -28.20 10.43
N GLY A 144 -4.00 -28.72 10.85
CA GLY A 144 -4.73 -29.73 10.08
C GLY A 144 -4.03 -31.07 9.94
N LYS A 145 -3.08 -31.39 10.83
CA LYS A 145 -2.48 -32.72 10.91
C LYS A 145 -3.53 -33.70 11.43
N SER A 146 -3.78 -34.76 10.69
CA SER A 146 -4.71 -35.83 11.05
C SER A 146 -4.17 -37.17 10.57
N TYR A 147 -4.84 -38.28 10.89
CA TYR A 147 -4.46 -39.60 10.37
C TYR A 147 -4.43 -39.66 8.82
N ALA A 148 -5.26 -38.84 8.15
CA ALA A 148 -5.36 -38.81 6.69
C ALA A 148 -4.55 -37.67 6.04
N SER A 149 -3.99 -36.74 6.82
CA SER A 149 -3.32 -35.54 6.31
C SER A 149 -2.04 -35.26 7.08
N ARG A 150 -0.93 -35.06 6.35
CA ARG A 150 0.34 -34.59 6.95
C ARG A 150 0.21 -33.19 7.57
N GLY A 151 -0.86 -32.47 7.28
CA GLY A 151 -1.07 -31.09 7.71
C GLY A 151 -0.43 -30.08 6.76
N VAL A 152 -0.52 -28.80 7.16
CA VAL A 152 0.02 -27.67 6.41
C VAL A 152 0.82 -26.82 7.39
N TRP A 153 2.07 -26.55 7.04
CA TRP A 153 2.86 -25.55 7.76
C TRP A 153 2.42 -24.16 7.34
N VAL A 154 2.12 -23.31 8.31
CA VAL A 154 1.84 -21.89 8.12
C VAL A 154 3.02 -21.12 8.71
N ILE A 155 3.70 -20.36 7.87
CA ILE A 155 4.80 -19.48 8.25
C ILE A 155 4.27 -18.05 8.26
N ASP A 156 4.21 -17.45 9.44
CA ASP A 156 3.85 -16.04 9.64
C ASP A 156 5.14 -15.22 9.53
N MET A 157 5.15 -14.22 8.66
CA MET A 157 6.31 -13.39 8.36
C MET A 157 5.90 -11.92 8.33
N GLU A 158 6.85 -11.02 8.56
CA GLU A 158 6.64 -9.58 8.44
C GLU A 158 7.47 -8.95 7.34
N TYR A 159 6.96 -7.83 6.85
CA TYR A 159 7.55 -6.98 5.82
C TYR A 159 7.22 -5.52 6.10
N VAL A 160 7.93 -4.59 5.46
CA VAL A 160 7.72 -3.15 5.59
C VAL A 160 6.80 -2.66 4.49
N ASP A 161 5.82 -1.83 4.88
CA ASP A 161 4.87 -1.21 3.95
C ASP A 161 4.66 0.27 4.28
N TRP A 162 3.96 0.99 3.39
CA TRP A 162 3.64 2.41 3.49
C TRP A 162 2.14 2.62 3.35
N ASN A 163 1.50 3.15 4.40
CA ASN A 163 0.05 3.35 4.42
C ASN A 163 -0.40 4.76 4.01
N GLY A 164 0.49 5.54 3.38
CA GLY A 164 0.23 6.94 3.02
C GLY A 164 0.48 7.95 4.15
N ASP A 165 0.72 7.51 5.39
CA ASP A 165 1.07 8.40 6.50
C ASP A 165 2.40 8.02 7.15
N GLN A 166 2.67 6.74 7.34
CA GLN A 166 3.89 6.25 8.00
C GLN A 166 4.31 4.88 7.45
N CYS A 167 5.59 4.54 7.63
CA CYS A 167 6.08 3.19 7.42
C CYS A 167 5.91 2.33 8.68
N GLY A 168 5.77 1.02 8.49
CA GLY A 168 5.77 0.07 9.59
C GLY A 168 5.66 -1.37 9.09
N TYR A 169 5.56 -2.31 10.04
CA TYR A 169 5.50 -3.73 9.74
C TYR A 169 4.07 -4.21 9.52
N LEU A 170 3.87 -4.96 8.44
CA LEU A 170 2.68 -5.76 8.19
C LEU A 170 3.02 -7.26 8.20
N THR A 171 2.04 -8.10 8.52
CA THR A 171 2.22 -9.56 8.56
C THR A 171 1.60 -10.20 7.34
N MET A 172 2.33 -11.15 6.73
CA MET A 172 1.80 -12.06 5.72
C MET A 172 1.96 -13.52 6.17
N LYS A 173 1.31 -14.43 5.44
CA LYS A 173 1.39 -15.87 5.72
C LYS A 173 1.64 -16.65 4.45
N THR A 174 2.55 -17.62 4.52
CA THR A 174 2.76 -18.60 3.47
C THR A 174 2.43 -20.00 3.98
N LYS A 175 1.80 -20.80 3.12
CA LYS A 175 1.42 -22.19 3.42
C LYS A 175 2.33 -23.15 2.66
N ILE A 176 2.85 -24.15 3.37
CA ILE A 176 3.61 -25.25 2.79
C ILE A 176 2.81 -26.53 3.02
N SER A 177 2.28 -27.10 1.93
CA SER A 177 1.49 -28.34 1.96
C SER A 177 2.37 -29.56 2.22
N GLY A 178 1.79 -30.58 2.85
CA GLY A 178 2.42 -31.88 3.07
C GLY A 178 3.02 -32.49 1.79
N TYR A 179 4.26 -32.96 1.87
CA TYR A 179 4.95 -33.68 0.80
C TYR A 179 5.65 -34.94 1.32
N GLU A 180 6.05 -35.81 0.38
CA GLU A 180 6.78 -37.05 0.67
C GLU A 180 8.28 -36.92 0.42
N GLY A 181 9.06 -37.66 1.21
CA GLY A 181 10.51 -37.66 1.09
C GLY A 181 11.13 -36.31 1.45
N TYR A 182 11.99 -35.82 0.57
CA TYR A 182 12.76 -34.60 0.78
C TYR A 182 12.43 -33.57 -0.31
N ALA A 183 12.17 -32.33 0.12
CA ALA A 183 12.10 -31.18 -0.78
C ALA A 183 13.42 -30.39 -0.72
N ARG A 184 13.77 -29.71 -1.82
CA ARG A 184 14.86 -28.73 -1.80
C ARG A 184 14.39 -27.47 -1.07
N ALA A 185 15.15 -26.99 -0.10
CA ALA A 185 14.79 -25.83 0.71
C ALA A 185 14.48 -24.60 -0.17
N HIS A 186 15.33 -24.31 -1.15
CA HIS A 186 15.18 -23.17 -2.07
C HIS A 186 13.97 -23.24 -3.04
N GLN A 187 13.23 -24.37 -3.06
CA GLN A 187 12.06 -24.61 -3.93
C GLN A 187 10.75 -24.54 -3.16
N LEU A 188 10.81 -24.32 -1.85
CA LEU A 188 9.62 -24.11 -1.04
C LEU A 188 8.98 -22.75 -1.40
N PRO A 189 7.66 -22.59 -1.20
CA PRO A 189 6.98 -21.31 -1.45
C PRO A 189 7.56 -20.12 -0.66
N THR A 190 8.11 -20.38 0.52
CA THR A 190 8.96 -19.47 1.28
C THR A 190 10.16 -20.26 1.79
N TRP A 191 11.35 -19.68 1.80
CA TRP A 191 12.58 -20.40 2.14
C TRP A 191 13.67 -19.48 2.70
N PRO A 192 14.55 -19.93 3.61
CA PRO A 192 15.56 -19.08 4.22
C PRO A 192 16.64 -18.63 3.25
N ILE A 193 16.98 -17.34 3.25
CA ILE A 193 17.96 -16.78 2.30
C ILE A 193 19.37 -17.38 2.47
N ALA A 194 19.64 -18.03 3.61
CA ALA A 194 20.86 -18.78 3.87
C ALA A 194 21.08 -19.96 2.92
N TYR A 195 20.04 -20.42 2.22
CA TYR A 195 20.12 -21.46 1.19
C TYR A 195 20.30 -20.89 -0.24
N ALA A 196 20.46 -19.58 -0.38
CA ALA A 196 20.73 -18.95 -1.66
C ALA A 196 22.20 -19.15 -2.07
N ASN A 197 22.46 -19.18 -3.37
CA ASN A 197 23.84 -19.26 -3.88
C ASN A 197 24.64 -17.96 -3.61
N ASP A 198 23.96 -16.81 -3.68
CA ASP A 198 24.57 -15.49 -3.47
C ASP A 198 23.64 -14.62 -2.60
N THR A 199 23.73 -14.81 -1.30
CA THR A 199 22.89 -14.09 -0.33
C THR A 199 23.17 -12.59 -0.35
N GLU A 200 24.43 -12.18 -0.53
CA GLU A 200 24.80 -10.76 -0.49
C GLU A 200 24.32 -9.99 -1.72
N ALA A 201 24.38 -10.59 -2.92
CA ALA A 201 23.78 -9.97 -4.11
C ALA A 201 22.25 -9.83 -4.00
N ILE A 202 21.57 -10.83 -3.43
CA ILE A 202 20.11 -10.75 -3.20
C ILE A 202 19.80 -9.64 -2.19
N LYS A 203 20.51 -9.57 -1.06
CA LYS A 203 20.34 -8.49 -0.08
C LYS A 203 20.56 -7.12 -0.72
N ALA A 204 21.66 -6.94 -1.45
CA ALA A 204 21.97 -5.69 -2.12
C ALA A 204 20.87 -5.26 -3.11
N LYS A 205 20.35 -6.20 -3.90
CA LYS A 205 19.22 -5.95 -4.81
C LYS A 205 17.96 -5.49 -4.05
N MET A 206 17.62 -6.20 -2.98
CA MET A 206 16.42 -5.89 -2.18
C MET A 206 16.55 -4.55 -1.46
N ILE A 207 17.73 -4.20 -0.96
CA ILE A 207 18.03 -2.89 -0.38
C ILE A 207 17.88 -1.79 -1.44
N ALA A 208 18.45 -1.97 -2.64
CA ALA A 208 18.33 -1.00 -3.72
C ALA A 208 16.86 -0.74 -4.11
N ARG A 209 16.04 -1.80 -4.20
CA ARG A 209 14.58 -1.67 -4.39
C ARG A 209 13.93 -0.94 -3.21
N GLY A 210 14.34 -1.22 -1.98
CA GLY A 210 13.85 -0.55 -0.79
C GLY A 210 14.16 0.94 -0.74
N ARG A 211 15.29 1.38 -1.30
CA ARG A 211 15.63 2.80 -1.48
C ARG A 211 14.73 3.48 -2.51
N GLN A 212 14.44 2.81 -3.64
CA GLN A 212 13.45 3.31 -4.59
C GLN A 212 12.05 3.41 -3.95
N PHE A 213 11.65 2.39 -3.18
CA PHE A 213 10.38 2.43 -2.44
C PHE A 213 10.33 3.61 -1.46
N GLU A 214 11.42 3.85 -0.74
CA GLU A 214 11.57 4.96 0.20
C GLU A 214 11.40 6.33 -0.47
N GLU A 215 11.99 6.50 -1.66
CA GLU A 215 11.86 7.71 -2.48
C GLU A 215 10.42 7.94 -2.93
N LEU A 216 9.68 6.86 -3.25
CA LEU A 216 8.33 6.91 -3.81
C LEU A 216 7.20 7.01 -2.77
N ARG A 217 7.50 7.22 -1.48
CA ARG A 217 6.47 7.31 -0.42
C ARG A 217 5.56 8.53 -0.56
N THR A 218 6.01 9.57 -1.25
CA THR A 218 5.24 10.81 -1.44
C THR A 218 4.50 10.84 -2.77
N TYR A 219 4.01 12.01 -3.16
CA TYR A 219 3.43 12.22 -4.49
C TYR A 219 4.51 12.21 -5.57
N HIS A 220 4.40 11.31 -6.54
CA HIS A 220 5.25 11.31 -7.75
C HIS A 220 4.42 11.13 -9.02
N PHE A 221 4.74 11.94 -10.04
CA PHE A 221 4.19 11.74 -11.38
C PHE A 221 5.23 11.04 -12.26
N MET A 222 4.95 9.80 -12.64
CA MET A 222 5.94 8.90 -13.25
C MET A 222 5.39 8.16 -14.46
N GLN A 223 6.31 7.58 -15.22
CA GLN A 223 6.02 6.65 -16.30
C GLN A 223 6.16 5.22 -15.78
N TYR A 224 5.17 4.37 -16.06
CA TYR A 224 5.22 2.95 -15.74
C TYR A 224 5.38 2.12 -17.02
N GLU A 225 6.37 1.21 -17.02
CA GLU A 225 6.72 0.36 -18.17
C GLU A 225 6.39 -1.13 -17.96
N GLY A 226 5.44 -1.43 -17.07
CA GLY A 226 5.09 -2.80 -16.74
C GLY A 226 4.36 -3.55 -17.85
N ARG A 227 4.70 -4.83 -18.02
CA ARG A 227 4.19 -5.67 -19.13
C ARG A 227 2.74 -6.16 -18.99
N LYS A 228 2.10 -6.03 -17.82
CA LYS A 228 0.87 -6.79 -17.51
C LYS A 228 -0.31 -6.02 -16.90
N ILE A 229 -0.12 -4.85 -16.28
CA ILE A 229 -1.18 -4.24 -15.44
C ILE A 229 -1.48 -2.79 -15.84
N ALA A 230 -0.50 -2.06 -16.36
CA ALA A 230 -0.66 -0.71 -16.87
C ALA A 230 0.55 -0.39 -17.76
N SER A 231 0.39 0.42 -18.80
CA SER A 231 1.53 1.04 -19.50
C SER A 231 1.13 2.48 -19.79
N GLY A 232 1.92 3.42 -19.30
CA GLY A 232 1.55 4.84 -19.37
C GLY A 232 1.96 5.65 -18.15
N ARG A 233 1.38 6.84 -18.08
CA ARG A 233 1.60 7.81 -17.02
C ARG A 233 0.78 7.45 -15.79
N ALA A 234 1.44 7.39 -14.65
CA ALA A 234 0.85 7.03 -13.37
C ALA A 234 1.21 8.06 -12.31
N VAL A 235 0.29 8.28 -11.37
CA VAL A 235 0.55 9.08 -10.17
C VAL A 235 0.72 8.12 -8.99
N VAL A 236 1.92 8.09 -8.39
CA VAL A 236 2.16 7.38 -7.13
C VAL A 236 1.72 8.28 -5.99
N ASP A 237 0.74 7.83 -5.22
CA ASP A 237 0.23 8.58 -4.07
C ASP A 237 -0.62 7.65 -3.19
N ALA A 238 0.02 7.00 -2.20
CA ALA A 238 -0.69 6.14 -1.26
C ALA A 238 -1.63 6.92 -0.33
N PHE A 239 -1.30 8.16 0.03
CA PHE A 239 -2.17 9.02 0.84
C PHE A 239 -3.50 9.24 0.12
N ALA A 240 -3.45 9.67 -1.14
CA ALA A 240 -4.62 9.88 -1.98
C ALA A 240 -5.41 8.59 -2.23
N TYR A 241 -4.71 7.45 -2.37
CA TYR A 241 -5.36 6.15 -2.52
C TYR A 241 -6.28 5.85 -1.33
N TYR A 242 -5.77 5.91 -0.11
CA TYR A 242 -6.59 5.62 1.07
C TYR A 242 -7.65 6.68 1.36
N ALA A 243 -7.34 7.96 1.10
CA ALA A 243 -8.30 9.05 1.27
C ALA A 243 -9.50 8.94 0.30
N SER A 244 -9.24 8.60 -0.97
CA SER A 244 -10.27 8.58 -2.02
C SER A 244 -11.03 7.26 -2.13
N CYS A 245 -10.36 6.11 -1.95
CA CYS A 245 -11.00 4.80 -2.08
C CYS A 245 -11.93 4.45 -0.91
N LYS A 246 -11.98 5.27 0.15
CA LYS A 246 -12.70 4.98 1.41
C LYS A 246 -12.31 3.62 2.01
N VAL A 247 -11.06 3.21 1.77
CA VAL A 247 -10.47 1.99 2.31
C VAL A 247 -9.83 2.34 3.64
N VAL A 248 -10.06 1.51 4.66
CA VAL A 248 -9.43 1.68 5.97
C VAL A 248 -7.92 1.50 5.79
N LYS A 249 -7.13 2.52 6.17
CA LYS A 249 -5.67 2.45 6.14
C LYS A 249 -5.20 1.21 6.92
N PRO A 250 -4.28 0.40 6.37
CA PRO A 250 -3.75 -0.73 7.10
C PRO A 250 -3.05 -0.22 8.38
N HIS A 251 -3.32 -0.90 9.48
CA HIS A 251 -2.62 -0.65 10.73
C HIS A 251 -1.23 -1.29 10.64
N LEU A 252 -0.21 -0.44 10.54
CA LEU A 252 1.19 -0.86 10.50
C LEU A 252 1.74 -0.88 11.92
N ARG A 253 2.37 -1.98 12.33
CA ARG A 253 3.10 -2.02 13.61
C ARG A 253 4.29 -1.06 13.50
N PRO A 254 4.44 -0.08 14.42
CA PRO A 254 5.55 0.87 14.36
C PRO A 254 6.90 0.15 14.39
N PHE A 255 7.92 0.76 13.77
CA PHE A 255 9.30 0.40 14.08
C PHE A 255 9.52 0.67 15.56
N GLU A 256 10.02 -0.32 16.30
CA GLU A 256 10.29 -0.15 17.74
C GLU A 256 11.11 1.12 17.95
N SER A 257 10.48 2.15 18.49
CA SER A 257 11.20 3.35 18.89
C SER A 257 11.94 2.99 20.16
N ASN A 258 13.25 3.18 20.18
CA ASN A 258 14.07 3.15 21.40
C ASN A 258 13.74 4.35 22.33
N THR A 259 12.48 4.73 22.41
CA THR A 259 11.95 5.74 23.31
C THR A 259 11.08 5.00 24.31
N GLU A 260 11.60 4.88 25.53
CA GLU A 260 10.80 4.63 26.74
C GLU A 260 9.44 5.31 26.57
N LYS A 261 8.37 4.51 26.52
CA LYS A 261 7.02 5.06 26.56
C LYS A 261 6.88 5.76 27.92
N PRO A 262 6.47 7.03 27.99
CA PRO A 262 5.89 7.54 29.22
C PRO A 262 4.57 6.79 29.44
N ASP A 263 4.41 6.22 30.63
CA ASP A 263 3.18 5.58 31.07
C ASP A 263 1.99 6.52 30.81
N SER A 264 1.08 6.09 29.94
CA SER A 264 -0.27 6.63 29.89
C SER A 264 -1.24 5.47 29.83
N ASP A 265 -1.78 5.14 30.99
CA ASP A 265 -2.96 4.31 31.16
C ASP A 265 -4.10 4.83 30.28
N SER A 266 -4.58 4.00 29.37
CA SER A 266 -5.96 4.04 28.93
C SER A 266 -6.42 2.61 28.67
N ASN A 267 -7.10 2.07 29.67
CA ASN A 267 -8.01 0.94 29.52
C ASN A 267 -9.03 1.26 28.44
N ASP A 268 -9.02 0.50 27.34
CA ASP A 268 -10.22 0.27 26.53
C ASP A 268 -10.18 -1.19 26.06
N GLU A 269 -10.67 -2.07 26.94
CA GLU A 269 -11.22 -3.36 26.55
C GLU A 269 -12.46 -3.11 25.70
N ASP A 270 -12.41 -3.40 24.40
CA ASP A 270 -13.62 -3.62 23.63
C ASP A 270 -13.60 -4.99 22.96
N GLY A 271 -14.27 -5.92 23.64
CA GLY A 271 -14.44 -7.30 23.27
C GLY A 271 -15.29 -7.47 21.99
N TYR A 272 -14.80 -8.36 21.13
CA TYR A 272 -15.53 -8.94 20.01
C TYR A 272 -16.88 -9.53 20.43
N LYS A 273 -17.99 -8.80 20.24
CA LYS A 273 -19.34 -9.37 20.29
C LYS A 273 -19.73 -9.95 18.93
N VAL A 274 -19.50 -11.26 18.80
CA VAL A 274 -20.07 -12.11 17.75
C VAL A 274 -21.60 -12.14 17.90
N ARG A 275 -22.31 -11.43 17.02
CA ARG A 275 -23.78 -11.52 16.90
C ARG A 275 -24.15 -12.86 16.26
N ARG A 276 -24.51 -13.85 17.10
CA ARG A 276 -25.22 -15.06 16.68
C ARG A 276 -26.61 -14.69 16.16
N ARG A 277 -26.86 -14.91 14.87
CA ARG A 277 -28.21 -15.01 14.31
C ARG A 277 -28.88 -16.26 14.86
N ARG A 278 -29.99 -16.11 15.57
CA ARG A 278 -30.99 -17.16 15.75
C ARG A 278 -32.28 -16.72 15.08
N ARG A 279 -32.83 -17.67 14.33
CA ARG A 279 -34.10 -17.64 13.61
C ARG A 279 -35.21 -18.14 14.54
N ASP A 280 -36.45 -17.92 14.10
CA ASP A 280 -37.72 -18.46 14.61
C ASP A 280 -38.42 -17.52 15.61
N SER A 281 -39.74 -17.29 15.60
CA SER A 281 -40.84 -17.45 14.62
C SER A 281 -42.10 -16.95 15.35
N ASP A 282 -42.97 -16.25 14.63
CA ASP A 282 -44.43 -16.12 14.79
C ASP A 282 -45.12 -15.68 16.10
N ALA A 283 -45.90 -14.61 15.90
CA ALA A 283 -47.33 -14.43 16.25
C ALA A 283 -47.77 -14.33 17.71
N SER A 284 -48.34 -13.17 18.09
CA SER A 284 -49.80 -12.98 18.17
C SER A 284 -50.20 -11.60 18.71
N ASN A 285 -51.38 -11.17 18.23
CA ASN A 285 -52.16 -9.96 18.50
C ASN A 285 -52.47 -9.67 19.99
N SER A 286 -52.62 -8.39 20.36
CA SER A 286 -53.93 -7.72 20.54
C SER A 286 -53.85 -6.38 21.31
N THR A 287 -54.45 -5.31 20.73
CA THR A 287 -55.30 -4.21 21.31
C THR A 287 -55.04 -3.70 22.74
N SER A 288 -55.02 -2.39 23.07
CA SER A 288 -56.03 -1.33 22.82
C SER A 288 -55.58 0.08 23.33
N PHE A 289 -56.01 1.16 22.64
CA PHE A 289 -56.59 2.47 23.09
C PHE A 289 -56.15 3.07 24.46
N SER A 290 -55.79 4.36 24.67
CA SER A 290 -56.45 5.64 24.30
C SER A 290 -55.60 6.91 24.63
N SER A 291 -55.82 8.03 23.88
CA SER A 291 -55.84 9.49 24.20
C SER A 291 -54.89 10.11 25.26
N GLU A 292 -54.31 11.32 25.19
CA GLU A 292 -54.60 12.61 24.51
C GLU A 292 -53.42 13.60 24.79
N ASP A 293 -53.24 14.59 23.90
CA ASP A 293 -52.67 15.96 24.09
C ASP A 293 -51.25 16.17 24.68
N SER A 294 -50.36 17.03 24.17
CA SER A 294 -50.52 18.35 23.53
C SER A 294 -49.20 18.78 22.85
N ALA A 295 -49.32 19.81 22.01
CA ALA A 295 -48.33 20.37 21.10
C ALA A 295 -47.08 20.97 21.75
N ASP A 296 -45.93 20.79 21.11
CA ASP A 296 -44.92 21.84 20.96
C ASP A 296 -44.23 21.66 19.59
N ALA A 297 -44.38 22.69 18.76
CA ALA A 297 -43.77 22.81 17.46
C ALA A 297 -42.40 23.47 17.64
N ASP A 298 -41.33 22.68 17.53
CA ASP A 298 -39.97 23.22 17.46
C ASP A 298 -39.36 22.94 16.08
N GLU A 299 -39.08 24.05 15.41
CA GLU A 299 -38.56 24.19 14.06
C GLU A 299 -37.10 23.71 14.01
N HIS A 300 -36.88 22.39 13.86
CA HIS A 300 -35.55 21.86 13.62
C HIS A 300 -35.06 22.21 12.21
N LYS A 301 -34.44 23.39 12.09
CA LYS A 301 -33.48 23.72 11.02
C LYS A 301 -32.37 22.67 11.04
N LEU A 302 -32.50 21.66 10.20
CA LEU A 302 -31.42 20.78 9.75
C LEU A 302 -30.38 21.63 9.00
N THR A 303 -29.51 22.30 9.75
CA THR A 303 -28.26 22.81 9.22
C THR A 303 -27.37 21.61 8.97
N VAL A 304 -27.37 21.13 7.72
CA VAL A 304 -26.33 20.24 7.21
C VAL A 304 -25.03 21.02 7.27
N LYS A 305 -24.31 20.92 8.39
CA LYS A 305 -22.90 21.33 8.46
C LYS A 305 -22.13 20.34 7.59
N THR A 306 -21.99 20.65 6.31
CA THR A 306 -20.95 20.07 5.46
C THR A 306 -19.62 20.46 6.08
N ARG A 307 -19.11 19.62 6.98
CA ARG A 307 -17.72 19.68 7.43
C ARG A 307 -16.89 19.26 6.22
N GLU A 308 -16.53 20.20 5.36
CA GLU A 308 -15.39 20.05 4.47
C GLU A 308 -14.14 20.04 5.34
N THR A 309 -13.82 18.86 5.90
CA THR A 309 -12.54 18.64 6.56
C THR A 309 -11.46 18.75 5.50
N LYS A 310 -10.73 19.87 5.51
CA LYS A 310 -9.51 20.07 4.72
C LYS A 310 -8.60 18.86 4.97
N LEU A 311 -8.36 18.03 3.94
CA LEU A 311 -7.48 16.88 4.01
C LEU A 311 -6.04 17.37 4.23
N GLU A 312 -5.57 17.38 5.47
CA GLU A 312 -4.17 17.69 5.80
C GLU A 312 -3.29 16.46 5.57
N ARG A 313 -2.25 16.59 4.74
CA ARG A 313 -1.21 15.56 4.58
C ARG A 313 -0.27 15.60 5.78
N LYS A 314 -0.24 14.52 6.57
CA LYS A 314 0.68 14.35 7.70
C LYS A 314 1.47 13.05 7.49
N GLU A 315 2.58 13.19 6.78
CA GLU A 315 3.43 12.07 6.35
C GLU A 315 4.73 12.04 7.18
N ASP A 316 5.04 10.88 7.75
CA ASP A 316 6.28 10.58 8.45
C ASP A 316 7.30 9.98 7.46
N LEU A 317 8.18 10.85 6.98
CA LEU A 317 9.20 10.53 5.97
C LEU A 317 10.56 10.19 6.58
N ARG A 318 10.60 9.77 7.86
CA ARG A 318 11.85 9.30 8.47
C ARG A 318 12.54 8.26 7.58
N PRO A 319 13.88 8.36 7.40
CA PRO A 319 14.60 7.45 6.54
C PRO A 319 14.60 6.04 7.11
N LEU A 320 14.51 5.05 6.23
CA LEU A 320 14.55 3.64 6.55
C LEU A 320 16.00 3.18 6.73
N THR A 321 16.24 2.29 7.70
CA THR A 321 17.54 1.60 7.81
C THR A 321 17.68 0.55 6.71
N ASP A 322 18.90 0.08 6.44
CA ASP A 322 19.11 -1.02 5.47
C ASP A 322 18.32 -2.29 5.85
N GLU A 323 18.20 -2.56 7.16
CA GLU A 323 17.40 -3.67 7.71
C GLU A 323 15.90 -3.50 7.47
N GLN A 324 15.41 -2.27 7.30
CA GLN A 324 14.03 -1.98 6.95
C GLN A 324 13.85 -2.00 5.44
N CYS A 325 14.78 -1.42 4.67
CA CYS A 325 14.76 -1.40 3.20
C CYS A 325 14.74 -2.80 2.60
N ILE A 326 15.51 -3.75 3.16
CA ILE A 326 15.51 -5.12 2.67
C ILE A 326 14.14 -5.81 2.80
N LEU A 327 13.31 -5.37 3.75
CA LEU A 327 12.00 -5.93 4.04
C LEU A 327 10.85 -5.22 3.31
N THR A 328 11.11 -4.19 2.50
CA THR A 328 10.03 -3.43 1.86
C THR A 328 9.28 -4.26 0.83
N THR A 329 7.96 -4.04 0.76
CA THR A 329 7.12 -4.54 -0.32
C THR A 329 7.68 -4.11 -1.69
N PRO A 330 7.58 -4.97 -2.74
CA PRO A 330 7.91 -4.57 -4.10
C PRO A 330 6.85 -3.67 -4.75
N TRP A 331 5.70 -3.47 -4.11
CA TRP A 331 4.53 -2.82 -4.71
C TRP A 331 4.26 -1.46 -4.07
N ILE A 332 3.77 -0.52 -4.88
CA ILE A 332 3.32 0.78 -4.41
C ILE A 332 1.94 1.12 -4.98
N HIS A 333 1.16 1.88 -4.23
CA HIS A 333 -0.16 2.34 -4.65
C HIS A 333 -0.06 3.58 -5.54
N GLY A 334 -0.80 3.57 -6.65
CA GLY A 334 -0.92 4.74 -7.52
C GLY A 334 -2.15 4.70 -8.40
N PHE A 335 -2.33 5.73 -9.19
CA PHE A 335 -3.44 5.91 -10.10
C PHE A 335 -2.96 5.87 -11.56
N ASP A 336 -3.51 4.97 -12.36
CA ASP A 336 -3.28 4.93 -13.80
C ASP A 336 -4.15 6.01 -14.47
N LEU A 337 -3.54 7.05 -15.05
CA LEU A 337 -4.28 8.15 -15.67
C LEU A 337 -5.02 7.74 -16.95
N LYS A 338 -4.55 6.70 -17.64
CA LYS A 338 -5.17 6.20 -18.87
C LYS A 338 -6.37 5.32 -18.56
N ALA A 339 -6.19 4.35 -17.67
CA ALA A 339 -7.28 3.47 -17.23
C ALA A 339 -8.27 4.19 -16.31
N LYS A 340 -7.83 5.25 -15.63
CA LYS A 340 -8.57 6.02 -14.61
C LYS A 340 -8.97 5.16 -13.41
N GLU A 341 -8.06 4.27 -13.04
CA GLU A 341 -8.26 3.31 -11.96
C GLU A 341 -7.05 3.32 -11.03
N TRP A 342 -7.32 3.07 -9.75
CA TRP A 342 -6.28 2.80 -8.77
C TRP A 342 -5.69 1.42 -9.02
N ALA A 343 -4.36 1.34 -8.99
CA ALA A 343 -3.61 0.13 -9.22
C ALA A 343 -2.43 0.01 -8.24
N ILE A 344 -1.82 -1.17 -8.24
CA ILE A 344 -0.53 -1.41 -7.60
C ILE A 344 0.54 -1.52 -8.70
N PHE A 345 1.65 -0.83 -8.48
CA PHE A 345 2.76 -0.74 -9.43
C PHE A 345 4.01 -1.37 -8.84
N LEU A 346 4.78 -2.08 -9.66
CA LEU A 346 6.07 -2.60 -9.26
C LEU A 346 7.06 -1.43 -9.16
N VAL A 347 7.70 -1.28 -7.99
CA VAL A 347 8.63 -0.19 -7.69
C VAL A 347 9.74 -0.09 -8.75
N GLU A 348 10.35 -1.22 -9.13
CA GLU A 348 11.47 -1.27 -10.08
C GLU A 348 11.07 -0.86 -11.52
N GLU A 349 9.77 -0.94 -11.86
CA GLU A 349 9.22 -0.59 -13.17
C GLU A 349 8.73 0.87 -13.26
N MET A 350 8.85 1.63 -12.16
CA MET A 350 8.64 3.08 -12.20
C MET A 350 9.88 3.79 -12.78
N LYS A 351 9.64 4.74 -13.67
CA LYS A 351 10.65 5.54 -14.35
C LYS A 351 10.22 7.00 -14.41
N ASP A 352 11.21 7.88 -14.49
CA ASP A 352 10.95 9.29 -14.74
C ASP A 352 10.26 9.47 -16.10
N ILE A 353 9.37 10.46 -16.16
CA ILE A 353 8.67 10.78 -17.41
C ILE A 353 9.67 11.41 -18.38
N ILE A 354 9.72 10.84 -19.59
CA ILE A 354 10.36 11.48 -20.74
C ILE A 354 9.36 12.48 -21.31
N TRP A 355 9.54 13.75 -20.97
CA TRP A 355 8.68 14.85 -21.40
C TRP A 355 8.92 15.21 -22.86
N ASN A 356 7.86 15.62 -23.56
CA ASN A 356 7.96 16.12 -24.92
C ASN A 356 8.04 17.66 -24.91
N ASP A 357 9.25 18.21 -24.75
CA ASP A 357 9.50 19.66 -24.72
C ASP A 357 9.10 20.36 -26.04
N ASP A 358 9.11 19.62 -27.15
CA ASP A 358 8.76 20.09 -28.49
C ASP A 358 7.24 20.07 -28.78
N ALA A 359 6.44 19.43 -27.92
CA ALA A 359 4.98 19.37 -28.12
C ALA A 359 4.37 20.78 -28.15
N PHE A 360 4.78 21.64 -27.21
CA PHE A 360 4.30 23.01 -27.15
C PHE A 360 4.84 23.84 -28.30
N SER A 361 6.13 23.76 -28.65
CA SER A 361 6.70 24.56 -29.74
C SER A 361 6.02 24.28 -31.09
N ASN A 362 5.68 23.01 -31.34
CA ASN A 362 5.02 22.56 -32.56
C ASN A 362 3.51 22.85 -32.62
N LEU A 363 2.89 23.26 -31.51
CA LEU A 363 1.48 23.65 -31.50
C LEU A 363 1.26 24.88 -32.40
N VAL A 364 0.44 24.70 -33.44
CA VAL A 364 0.07 25.76 -34.39
C VAL A 364 -1.30 26.32 -34.00
N LEU A 365 -1.28 27.40 -33.21
CA LEU A 365 -2.44 28.27 -32.98
C LEU A 365 -2.21 29.61 -33.69
N PRO A 366 -3.24 30.21 -34.28
CA PRO A 366 -3.13 31.53 -34.89
C PRO A 366 -2.89 32.62 -33.83
N GLY A 367 -2.03 33.59 -34.15
CA GLY A 367 -1.77 34.76 -33.30
C GLY A 367 -1.05 34.45 -31.98
N ASP A 368 -1.31 35.26 -30.95
CA ASP A 368 -0.67 35.19 -29.63
C ASP A 368 -1.42 34.30 -28.64
N GLU A 369 -2.48 33.60 -29.09
CA GLU A 369 -3.36 32.77 -28.25
C GLU A 369 -2.61 31.67 -27.48
N LYS A 370 -1.56 31.12 -28.10
CA LYS A 370 -0.68 30.11 -27.51
C LYS A 370 0.11 30.65 -26.31
N GLU A 371 0.70 31.83 -26.46
CA GLU A 371 1.45 32.50 -25.40
C GLU A 371 0.51 32.99 -24.29
N LEU A 372 -0.68 33.46 -24.68
CA LEU A 372 -1.72 33.84 -23.75
C LEU A 372 -2.15 32.64 -22.89
N ALA A 373 -2.53 31.51 -23.49
CA ALA A 373 -2.90 30.31 -22.74
C ALA A 373 -1.79 29.84 -21.79
N TRP A 374 -0.53 29.91 -22.22
CA TRP A 374 0.62 29.58 -21.37
C TRP A 374 0.80 30.56 -20.21
N SER A 375 0.69 31.87 -20.45
CA SER A 375 0.84 32.91 -19.42
C SER A 375 -0.15 32.76 -18.27
N PHE A 376 -1.40 32.39 -18.56
CA PHE A 376 -2.42 32.10 -17.56
C PHE A 376 -2.02 30.92 -16.66
N ILE A 377 -1.38 29.91 -17.24
CA ILE A 377 -1.00 28.68 -16.55
C ILE A 377 0.29 28.87 -15.75
N GLU A 378 1.27 29.56 -16.32
CA GLU A 378 2.53 29.90 -15.67
C GLU A 378 2.28 30.75 -14.41
N ASN A 379 1.42 31.76 -14.50
CA ASN A 379 1.04 32.60 -13.36
C ASN A 379 0.39 31.81 -12.22
N LYS A 380 -0.30 30.71 -12.53
CA LYS A 380 -0.90 29.84 -11.52
C LYS A 380 0.12 28.89 -10.87
N ASN A 381 1.07 28.37 -11.65
CA ASN A 381 2.14 27.51 -11.12
C ASN A 381 3.08 28.28 -10.17
N LEU A 382 3.31 29.58 -10.41
CA LEU A 382 4.04 30.48 -9.51
C LEU A 382 3.27 30.81 -8.20
N ALA A 383 1.94 30.80 -8.23
CA ALA A 383 1.10 31.14 -7.07
C ALA A 383 1.01 30.02 -6.00
N ASN A 384 1.56 28.83 -6.28
CA ASN A 384 1.59 27.71 -5.32
C ASN A 384 2.80 27.75 -4.36
N SER A 385 3.66 28.77 -4.43
CA SER A 385 4.59 29.11 -3.34
C SER A 385 4.03 30.29 -2.53
N ASP A 386 3.47 30.00 -1.37
CA ASP A 386 3.24 30.96 -0.27
C ASP A 386 2.40 32.23 -0.55
N PHE A 387 1.27 32.14 -1.25
CA PHE A 387 0.24 33.21 -1.20
C PHE A 387 -1.01 32.76 -0.44
N ASP A 388 -0.95 32.96 0.88
CA ASP A 388 -2.10 32.96 1.79
C ASP A 388 -2.93 34.23 1.55
N ASP A 389 -3.82 34.21 0.54
CA ASP A 389 -4.61 35.39 0.16
C ASP A 389 -6.08 35.28 0.58
N PHE A 390 -6.33 35.75 1.81
CA PHE A 390 -7.47 36.51 2.40
C PHE A 390 -8.92 36.51 1.83
N VAL A 391 -9.27 35.75 0.78
CA VAL A 391 -10.66 35.49 0.36
C VAL A 391 -10.82 34.01 0.07
N THR A 392 -11.53 33.30 0.96
CA THR A 392 -11.37 31.86 1.14
C THR A 392 -12.12 30.97 0.14
N ASP A 393 -12.98 31.46 -0.77
CA ASP A 393 -13.91 30.55 -1.46
C ASP A 393 -14.36 30.90 -2.90
N LYS A 394 -13.76 31.88 -3.60
CA LYS A 394 -14.14 32.16 -5.00
C LYS A 394 -12.96 32.49 -5.92
N GLY A 395 -12.94 31.87 -7.11
CA GLY A 395 -12.20 32.41 -8.28
C GLY A 395 -10.73 32.01 -8.47
N ARG A 396 -10.25 30.88 -7.93
CA ARG A 396 -8.85 30.42 -8.14
C ARG A 396 -8.67 29.42 -9.29
N GLY A 397 -9.75 28.99 -9.94
CA GLY A 397 -9.72 28.11 -11.11
C GLY A 397 -9.41 28.88 -12.39
N ILE A 398 -8.79 28.23 -13.38
CA ILE A 398 -8.67 28.76 -14.74
C ILE A 398 -9.42 27.79 -15.66
N ILE A 399 -10.47 28.28 -16.31
CA ILE A 399 -11.30 27.52 -17.23
C ILE A 399 -11.08 28.05 -18.65
N ILE A 400 -10.53 27.19 -19.50
CA ILE A 400 -10.22 27.49 -20.90
C ILE A 400 -11.18 26.68 -21.78
N LEU A 401 -12.03 27.38 -22.55
CA LEU A 401 -12.93 26.77 -23.52
C LEU A 401 -12.32 26.79 -24.94
N MET A 402 -12.07 25.62 -25.48
CA MET A 402 -11.59 25.40 -26.85
C MET A 402 -12.75 24.94 -27.73
N PHE A 403 -13.14 25.76 -28.72
CA PHE A 403 -14.27 25.46 -29.60
C PHE A 403 -13.91 25.61 -31.08
N GLY A 404 -14.46 24.75 -31.92
CA GLY A 404 -14.20 24.76 -33.36
C GLY A 404 -14.51 23.42 -34.02
N PRO A 405 -14.19 23.22 -35.30
CA PRO A 405 -14.40 21.94 -36.00
C PRO A 405 -13.68 20.76 -35.31
N PRO A 406 -14.10 19.51 -35.55
CA PRO A 406 -13.34 18.33 -35.11
C PRO A 406 -12.00 18.23 -35.85
N GLY A 407 -10.99 17.60 -35.23
CA GLY A 407 -9.69 17.33 -35.88
C GLY A 407 -8.69 18.50 -35.95
N VAL A 408 -9.01 19.66 -35.38
CA VAL A 408 -8.16 20.88 -35.41
C VAL A 408 -7.14 20.98 -34.26
N GLY A 409 -6.93 19.91 -33.49
CA GLY A 409 -5.90 19.86 -32.45
C GLY A 409 -6.31 20.38 -31.05
N LYS A 410 -7.60 20.55 -30.75
CA LYS A 410 -8.08 21.04 -29.43
C LYS A 410 -7.56 20.21 -28.25
N LYS A 411 -7.65 18.87 -28.33
CA LYS A 411 -7.13 17.99 -27.27
C LYS A 411 -5.60 18.08 -27.17
N PHE A 412 -4.94 18.15 -28.32
CA PHE A 412 -3.48 18.26 -28.42
C PHE A 412 -2.95 19.55 -27.76
N THR A 413 -3.70 20.65 -27.78
CA THR A 413 -3.32 21.87 -27.03
C THR A 413 -3.21 21.61 -25.54
N ALA A 414 -4.20 20.93 -24.94
CA ALA A 414 -4.16 20.60 -23.50
C ALA A 414 -3.00 19.64 -23.18
N GLU A 415 -2.75 18.65 -24.04
CA GLU A 415 -1.61 17.73 -23.92
C GLU A 415 -0.28 18.49 -23.98
N ALA A 416 -0.06 19.30 -25.01
CA ALA A 416 1.17 20.08 -25.20
C ALA A 416 1.44 21.06 -24.06
N VAL A 417 0.39 21.65 -23.50
CA VAL A 417 0.49 22.55 -22.35
C VAL A 417 0.83 21.78 -21.07
N ALA A 418 0.25 20.59 -20.87
CA ALA A 418 0.60 19.72 -19.75
C ALA A 418 2.03 19.19 -19.84
N GLU A 419 2.51 18.87 -21.06
CA GLU A 419 3.92 18.52 -21.31
C GLU A 419 4.86 19.65 -20.87
N LYS A 420 4.61 20.88 -21.35
CA LYS A 420 5.43 22.04 -21.01
C LYS A 420 5.35 22.38 -19.52
N GLY A 421 4.17 22.23 -18.93
CA GLY A 421 3.92 22.45 -17.50
C GLY A 421 4.48 21.35 -16.60
N ARG A 422 4.87 20.20 -17.17
CA ARG A 422 5.35 19.01 -16.45
C ARG A 422 4.40 18.53 -15.35
N VAL A 423 3.10 18.58 -15.63
CA VAL A 423 2.04 18.17 -14.70
C VAL A 423 1.16 17.06 -15.29
N PRO A 424 0.46 16.29 -14.45
CA PRO A 424 -0.50 15.31 -14.95
C PRO A 424 -1.63 15.97 -15.74
N LEU A 425 -2.06 15.32 -16.83
CA LEU A 425 -3.28 15.64 -17.54
C LEU A 425 -4.31 14.55 -17.31
N TYR A 426 -5.41 14.89 -16.63
CA TYR A 426 -6.54 14.01 -16.42
C TYR A 426 -7.62 14.28 -17.47
N ALA A 427 -7.60 13.49 -18.55
CA ALA A 427 -8.52 13.64 -19.66
C ALA A 427 -9.76 12.74 -19.51
N MET A 428 -10.96 13.30 -19.54
CA MET A 428 -12.20 12.53 -19.47
C MET A 428 -13.30 13.13 -20.37
N SER A 429 -14.25 12.30 -20.81
CA SER A 429 -15.44 12.81 -21.48
C SER A 429 -16.36 13.49 -20.47
N ALA A 430 -17.00 14.57 -20.88
CA ALA A 430 -18.04 15.27 -20.13
C ALA A 430 -19.10 14.31 -19.54
N GLY A 431 -19.54 13.29 -20.29
CA GLY A 431 -20.52 12.32 -19.80
C GLY A 431 -20.05 11.50 -18.59
N ALA A 432 -18.75 11.21 -18.51
CA ALA A 432 -18.17 10.42 -17.41
C ALA A 432 -18.11 11.21 -16.09
N LEU A 433 -18.10 12.54 -16.17
CA LEU A 433 -18.10 13.40 -14.99
C LEU A 433 -19.42 13.32 -14.21
N GLY A 434 -20.54 13.02 -14.89
CA GLY A 434 -21.87 12.97 -14.25
C GLY A 434 -22.06 11.83 -13.23
N THR A 435 -21.21 10.81 -13.24
CA THR A 435 -21.36 9.63 -12.37
C THR A 435 -20.56 9.72 -11.07
N LYS A 436 -19.37 10.32 -11.08
CA LYS A 436 -18.50 10.53 -9.89
C LYS A 436 -17.66 11.82 -9.96
N PRO A 437 -18.29 13.02 -10.04
CA PRO A 437 -17.57 14.27 -10.29
C PRO A 437 -16.66 14.70 -9.13
N HIS A 438 -17.07 14.41 -7.90
CA HIS A 438 -16.38 14.89 -6.69
C HIS A 438 -14.96 14.32 -6.57
N GLU A 439 -14.84 13.00 -6.70
CA GLU A 439 -13.61 12.25 -6.46
C GLU A 439 -12.52 12.65 -7.48
N SER A 440 -12.89 12.77 -8.77
CA SER A 440 -11.93 13.13 -9.83
C SER A 440 -11.40 14.57 -9.68
N LEU A 441 -12.27 15.53 -9.35
CA LEU A 441 -11.87 16.93 -9.19
C LEU A 441 -10.97 17.14 -7.98
N GLU A 442 -11.26 16.44 -6.87
CA GLU A 442 -10.44 16.50 -5.65
C GLU A 442 -9.05 15.88 -5.86
N LEU A 443 -8.97 14.73 -6.54
CA LEU A 443 -7.69 14.10 -6.88
C LEU A 443 -6.84 15.01 -7.76
N CYS A 444 -7.44 15.63 -8.78
CA CYS A 444 -6.72 16.56 -9.63
C CYS A 444 -6.22 17.78 -8.86
N ARG A 445 -7.01 18.30 -7.91
CA ARG A 445 -6.56 19.38 -7.03
C ARG A 445 -5.36 18.95 -6.18
N LEU A 446 -5.43 17.75 -5.60
CA LEU A 446 -4.39 17.21 -4.71
C LEU A 446 -3.07 16.92 -5.45
N TRP A 447 -3.13 16.64 -6.75
CA TRP A 447 -1.97 16.42 -7.62
C TRP A 447 -1.52 17.66 -8.40
N ASN A 448 -2.21 18.79 -8.25
CA ASN A 448 -2.06 19.95 -9.13
C ASN A 448 -2.15 19.56 -10.63
N ALA A 449 -3.01 18.60 -10.95
CA ALA A 449 -3.22 18.09 -12.29
C ALA A 449 -4.13 19.02 -13.10
N MET A 450 -3.83 19.14 -14.39
CA MET A 450 -4.72 19.76 -15.37
C MET A 450 -5.84 18.78 -15.73
N ILE A 451 -7.06 19.29 -15.90
CA ILE A 451 -8.19 18.49 -16.34
C ILE A 451 -8.53 18.84 -17.79
N LEU A 452 -8.78 17.83 -18.62
CA LEU A 452 -9.37 18.00 -19.94
C LEU A 452 -10.74 17.32 -19.94
N LEU A 453 -11.81 18.12 -20.02
CA LEU A 453 -13.14 17.61 -20.31
C LEU A 453 -13.41 17.72 -21.80
N ASP A 454 -13.51 16.55 -22.41
CA ASP A 454 -13.75 16.41 -23.83
C ASP A 454 -15.24 16.29 -24.13
N GLU A 455 -15.67 16.86 -25.26
CA GLU A 455 -17.06 16.84 -25.71
C GLU A 455 -18.04 17.44 -24.68
N ALA A 456 -17.72 18.63 -24.18
CA ALA A 456 -18.56 19.32 -23.20
C ALA A 456 -19.92 19.80 -23.77
N ASP A 457 -20.24 19.55 -25.04
CA ASP A 457 -21.46 20.02 -25.70
C ASP A 457 -22.75 19.55 -25.01
N VAL A 458 -22.70 18.39 -24.34
CA VAL A 458 -23.78 17.86 -23.48
C VAL A 458 -24.15 18.84 -22.36
N PHE A 459 -23.17 19.55 -21.79
CA PHE A 459 -23.40 20.53 -20.73
C PHE A 459 -23.57 21.97 -21.24
N LEU A 460 -23.06 22.26 -22.44
CA LEU A 460 -22.99 23.62 -22.97
C LEU A 460 -24.25 24.10 -23.68
N SER A 461 -25.09 23.19 -24.19
CA SER A 461 -26.25 23.60 -24.97
C SER A 461 -27.33 24.24 -24.11
N ALA A 462 -27.99 25.28 -24.64
CA ALA A 462 -29.14 25.93 -24.03
C ALA A 462 -30.18 24.93 -23.48
N ARG A 463 -30.73 25.26 -22.30
CA ARG A 463 -31.73 24.45 -21.58
C ARG A 463 -32.91 24.16 -22.50
N LYS A 464 -33.25 22.89 -22.65
CA LYS A 464 -34.52 22.47 -23.26
C LYS A 464 -35.51 22.17 -22.13
N GLU A 465 -36.74 22.65 -22.28
CA GLU A 465 -37.81 22.49 -21.28
C GLU A 465 -38.14 21.00 -21.01
N ASP A 466 -37.76 20.10 -21.91
CA ASP A 466 -38.27 18.73 -21.97
C ASP A 466 -37.35 17.65 -21.33
N THR A 467 -36.24 18.03 -20.68
CA THR A 467 -35.29 17.05 -20.07
C THR A 467 -34.80 17.46 -18.68
N LEU A 468 -35.60 17.13 -17.65
CA LEU A 468 -35.32 17.42 -16.24
C LEU A 468 -33.94 16.90 -15.78
N ALA A 469 -33.63 15.63 -16.08
CA ALA A 469 -32.37 14.99 -15.67
C ALA A 469 -31.12 15.66 -16.25
N ARG A 470 -31.22 16.20 -17.48
CA ARG A 470 -30.11 16.93 -18.11
C ARG A 470 -29.89 18.28 -17.44
N ASN A 471 -30.98 19.01 -17.16
CA ASN A 471 -30.92 20.32 -16.51
C ASN A 471 -30.38 20.22 -15.08
N GLU A 472 -30.68 19.13 -14.38
CA GLU A 472 -30.08 18.82 -13.07
C GLU A 472 -28.56 18.60 -13.18
N LEU A 473 -28.11 17.74 -14.11
CA LEU A 473 -26.68 17.50 -14.35
C LEU A 473 -25.91 18.77 -14.74
N VAL A 474 -26.49 19.61 -15.61
CA VAL A 474 -25.90 20.92 -15.98
C VAL A 474 -25.77 21.83 -14.75
N SER A 475 -26.78 21.85 -13.88
CA SER A 475 -26.75 22.68 -12.65
C SER A 475 -25.69 22.20 -11.66
N ILE A 476 -25.56 20.88 -11.47
CA ILE A 476 -24.51 20.28 -10.64
C ILE A 476 -23.12 20.61 -11.24
N PHE A 477 -22.96 20.47 -12.55
CA PHE A 477 -21.70 20.75 -13.23
C PHE A 477 -21.29 22.22 -13.10
N LEU A 478 -22.18 23.17 -13.38
CA LEU A 478 -21.92 24.61 -13.20
C LEU A 478 -21.55 24.96 -11.76
N THR A 479 -22.20 24.32 -10.78
CA THR A 479 -21.87 24.48 -9.37
C THR A 479 -20.44 23.97 -9.11
N LYS A 480 -20.06 22.81 -9.64
CA LYS A 480 -18.70 22.27 -9.46
C LYS A 480 -17.63 23.11 -10.16
N LEU A 481 -17.93 23.71 -11.31
CA LEU A 481 -17.03 24.64 -11.99
C LEU A 481 -16.76 25.92 -11.17
N GLU A 482 -17.78 26.44 -10.48
CA GLU A 482 -17.66 27.67 -9.69
C GLU A 482 -16.66 27.53 -8.53
N TYR A 483 -16.57 26.34 -7.93
CA TYR A 483 -15.65 26.05 -6.83
C TYR A 483 -14.39 25.31 -7.27
N TYR A 484 -14.16 25.11 -8.57
CA TYR A 484 -13.01 24.36 -9.04
C TYR A 484 -11.71 25.17 -8.84
N GLN A 485 -10.75 24.59 -8.12
CA GLN A 485 -9.46 25.20 -7.80
C GLN A 485 -8.33 24.50 -8.57
N GLY A 486 -8.30 24.66 -9.90
CA GLY A 486 -7.32 23.99 -10.78
C GLY A 486 -7.33 24.57 -12.20
N ILE A 487 -6.66 23.91 -13.16
CA ILE A 487 -6.68 24.30 -14.59
C ILE A 487 -7.58 23.31 -15.32
N LEU A 488 -8.60 23.83 -15.99
CA LEU A 488 -9.60 23.03 -16.69
C LEU A 488 -9.70 23.45 -18.15
N PHE A 489 -9.42 22.51 -19.03
CA PHE A 489 -9.63 22.61 -20.46
C PHE A 489 -10.96 21.97 -20.83
N LEU A 490 -11.75 22.69 -21.62
CA LEU A 490 -13.05 22.22 -22.10
C LEU A 490 -13.02 22.21 -23.63
N THR A 491 -13.34 21.09 -24.27
CA THR A 491 -13.47 21.04 -25.73
C THR A 491 -14.93 21.00 -26.14
N THR A 492 -15.27 21.69 -27.23
CA THR A 492 -16.57 21.55 -27.89
C THR A 492 -16.44 21.63 -29.40
N ASN A 493 -17.31 20.90 -30.10
CA ASN A 493 -17.47 21.00 -31.55
C ASN A 493 -18.55 22.03 -31.94
N ARG A 494 -19.33 22.53 -30.97
CA ARG A 494 -20.46 23.43 -31.19
C ARG A 494 -20.18 24.80 -30.60
N ALA A 495 -19.88 25.77 -31.47
CA ALA A 495 -19.71 27.17 -31.08
C ALA A 495 -21.05 27.90 -30.92
N ALA A 496 -22.10 27.44 -31.60
CA ALA A 496 -23.42 28.07 -31.59
C ALA A 496 -24.28 27.49 -30.46
N SER A 497 -24.76 28.36 -29.56
CA SER A 497 -25.65 28.10 -28.39
C SER A 497 -25.01 27.69 -27.05
N LEU A 498 -23.94 28.38 -26.65
CA LEU A 498 -23.44 28.33 -25.27
C LEU A 498 -24.43 29.04 -24.31
N ASP A 499 -24.77 28.40 -23.20
CA ASP A 499 -25.56 29.03 -22.12
C ASP A 499 -24.81 30.23 -21.51
N HIS A 500 -25.52 31.34 -21.26
CA HIS A 500 -24.92 32.56 -20.69
C HIS A 500 -24.33 32.31 -19.30
N ALA A 501 -24.97 31.45 -18.50
CA ALA A 501 -24.48 31.07 -17.17
C ALA A 501 -23.16 30.28 -17.23
N PHE A 502 -22.89 29.60 -18.35
CA PHE A 502 -21.61 28.93 -18.57
C PHE A 502 -20.54 29.92 -19.02
N GLN A 503 -20.88 30.83 -19.94
CA GLN A 503 -19.95 31.85 -20.43
C GLN A 503 -19.37 32.71 -19.31
N SER A 504 -20.16 33.03 -18.28
CA SER A 504 -19.72 33.81 -17.13
C SER A 504 -18.71 33.10 -16.20
N ARG A 505 -18.42 31.81 -16.44
CA ARG A 505 -17.48 30.99 -15.66
C ARG A 505 -16.23 30.59 -16.46
N VAL A 506 -16.12 31.00 -17.72
CA VAL A 506 -14.96 30.71 -18.58
C VAL A 506 -14.05 31.92 -18.55
N ASP A 507 -12.77 31.71 -18.22
CA ASP A 507 -11.77 32.76 -18.16
C ASP A 507 -11.19 33.07 -19.55
N LEU A 508 -11.06 32.04 -20.39
CA LEU A 508 -10.47 32.17 -21.71
C LEU A 508 -11.24 31.37 -22.77
N PHE A 509 -11.58 32.05 -23.85
CA PHE A 509 -12.18 31.48 -25.05
C PHE A 509 -11.10 31.35 -26.13
N LEU A 510 -10.83 30.11 -26.57
CA LEU A 510 -9.89 29.81 -27.65
C LEU A 510 -10.64 29.30 -28.89
N PRO A 511 -10.88 30.16 -29.90
CA PRO A 511 -11.55 29.80 -31.13
C PRO A 511 -10.61 29.06 -32.10
N TYR A 512 -10.96 27.84 -32.47
CA TYR A 512 -10.26 27.08 -33.50
C TYR A 512 -10.98 27.22 -34.83
N SER A 513 -10.27 27.76 -35.81
CA SER A 513 -10.68 27.80 -37.21
C SER A 513 -10.18 26.57 -37.96
N ASP A 514 -10.70 26.35 -39.17
CA ASP A 514 -10.17 25.31 -40.06
C ASP A 514 -8.67 25.52 -40.30
N LEU A 515 -7.89 24.44 -40.18
CA LEU A 515 -6.45 24.49 -40.41
C LEU A 515 -6.15 25.07 -41.80
N THR A 516 -5.33 26.12 -41.84
CA THR A 516 -4.86 26.71 -43.09
C THR A 516 -4.05 25.69 -43.91
N THR A 517 -3.94 25.89 -45.22
CA THR A 517 -3.17 24.99 -46.10
C THR A 517 -1.71 24.83 -45.66
N ALA A 518 -1.13 25.86 -45.04
CA ALA A 518 0.21 25.81 -44.45
C ALA A 518 0.27 24.98 -43.16
N ALA A 519 -0.71 25.13 -42.27
CA ALA A 519 -0.83 24.33 -41.05
C ALA A 519 -1.07 22.84 -41.37
N ARG A 520 -1.95 22.55 -42.36
CA ARG A 520 -2.23 21.19 -42.84
C ARG A 520 -1.01 20.47 -43.43
N ARG A 521 0.01 21.18 -43.93
CA ARG A 521 1.26 20.58 -44.42
C ARG A 521 2.21 20.16 -43.30
N LYS A 522 2.19 20.85 -42.16
CA LYS A 522 3.02 20.51 -40.99
C LYS A 522 2.48 19.32 -40.20
N VAL A 523 1.16 19.08 -40.21
CA VAL A 523 0.53 18.01 -39.44
C VAL A 523 0.99 16.59 -39.86
N PRO A 524 1.06 16.23 -41.17
CA PRO A 524 1.61 14.95 -41.61
C PRO A 524 3.09 14.74 -41.25
N GLU A 525 3.93 15.78 -41.34
CA GLU A 525 5.36 15.69 -41.00
C GLU A 525 5.56 15.36 -39.51
N LEU A 526 4.73 15.92 -38.63
CA LEU A 526 4.70 15.59 -37.20
C LEU A 526 4.19 14.15 -36.96
N HIS A 527 3.18 13.71 -37.72
CA HIS A 527 2.64 12.35 -37.67
C HIS A 527 3.68 11.27 -38.04
N TYR A 528 4.42 11.46 -39.13
CA TYR A 528 5.42 10.49 -39.62
C TYR A 528 6.67 10.40 -38.74
N ALA A 529 6.99 11.45 -37.99
CA ALA A 529 8.11 11.45 -37.05
C ALA A 529 7.79 10.75 -35.70
N GLY A 530 6.58 10.17 -35.55
CA GLY A 530 6.15 9.44 -34.34
C GLY A 530 5.46 10.28 -33.25
N TRP A 531 5.08 11.52 -33.56
CA TRP A 531 4.57 12.50 -32.58
C TRP A 531 3.05 12.44 -32.40
N TRP A 532 2.36 11.66 -33.23
CA TRP A 532 0.90 11.54 -33.24
C TRP A 532 0.51 10.05 -33.23
N ARG A 533 -0.20 9.62 -32.18
CA ARG A 533 -0.90 8.32 -32.09
C ARG A 533 -2.39 8.52 -31.80
N GLY A 534 -3.02 9.45 -32.51
CA GLY A 534 -4.48 9.55 -32.62
C GLY A 534 -4.93 8.94 -33.94
N GLU A 535 -5.94 8.08 -33.91
CA GLU A 535 -6.63 7.64 -35.13
C GLU A 535 -7.36 8.85 -35.76
N VAL A 536 -7.14 9.05 -37.07
CA VAL A 536 -7.73 10.11 -37.89
C VAL A 536 -9.21 9.84 -38.15
#